data_AF-M2S2D2-F1
#
_entry.id   AF-M2S2D2-F1
#
_cell.length_a   1.000
_cell.length_b   1.000
_cell.length_c   1.000
_cell.angle_alpha   90.00
_cell.angle_beta   90.00
_cell.angle_gamma   90.00
#
_symmetry.space_group_name_H-M   'P 1'
#
loop_
_entity.id
_entity.type
_entity.pdbx_description
1 polymer ?
#
loop_
_entity_poly.entity_id
_entity_poly.type
_entity_poly.pdbx_seq_one_letter_code
_entity_poly.pdbx_strand_id
1 'polypeptide(L)'
;MGEEAAYKEWEKVNGVKYIEEDKLLEWNDSEREQIFKDRPWKKDPYYFKKCYVSSVALLKMVMHAKQGEPLEIMGILIGQTKGDSFVITDVVSLP
;
A
#
# COMPACT_ATOMS: atom_id res chain seq x y z
N MET A 1 26.33 -12.53 2.40
CA MET A 1 24.91 -12.95 2.48
C MET A 1 24.39 -12.99 1.05
N GLY A 2 23.73 -14.07 0.62
CA GLY A 2 23.16 -14.13 -0.74
C GLY A 2 21.92 -13.23 -0.86
N GLU A 3 21.59 -12.80 -2.08
CA GLU A 3 20.45 -11.92 -2.38
C GLU A 3 19.13 -12.47 -1.81
N GLU A 4 18.87 -13.77 -2.03
CA GLU A 4 17.65 -14.43 -1.55
C GLU A 4 17.57 -14.48 -0.01
N ALA A 5 18.72 -14.65 0.66
CA ALA A 5 18.78 -14.63 2.12
C ALA A 5 18.49 -13.23 2.67
N ALA A 6 19.03 -12.20 2.02
CA ALA A 6 18.78 -10.79 2.37
C ALA A 6 17.31 -10.42 2.17
N TYR A 7 16.70 -10.87 1.07
CA TYR A 7 15.29 -10.62 0.78
C TYR A 7 14.36 -11.27 1.82
N LYS A 8 14.60 -12.55 2.18
CA LYS A 8 13.83 -13.24 3.23
C LYS A 8 13.98 -12.59 4.60
N GLU A 9 15.18 -12.11 4.92
CA GLU A 9 15.41 -11.34 6.15
C GLU A 9 14.62 -10.03 6.13
N TRP A 10 14.64 -9.31 5.01
CA TRP A 10 13.87 -8.08 4.84
C TRP A 10 12.36 -8.31 5.00
N GLU A 11 11.80 -9.37 4.39
CA GLU A 11 10.39 -9.73 4.55
C GLU A 11 10.05 -10.01 6.02
N LYS A 12 10.92 -10.75 6.72
CA LYS A 12 10.75 -11.07 8.14
C LYS A 12 10.79 -9.82 9.02
N VAL A 13 11.75 -8.93 8.82
CA VAL A 13 11.91 -7.69 9.61
C VAL A 13 10.72 -6.75 9.40
N ASN A 14 10.20 -6.66 8.18
CA ASN A 14 9.04 -5.82 7.86
C ASN A 14 7.70 -6.50 8.16
N GLY A 15 7.70 -7.73 8.68
CA GLY A 15 6.49 -8.47 8.99
C GLY A 15 5.59 -8.68 7.78
N VAL A 16 6.17 -8.86 6.59
CA VAL A 16 5.44 -9.11 5.36
C VAL A 16 4.68 -10.43 5.52
N LYS A 17 3.36 -10.37 5.34
CA LYS A 17 2.49 -11.54 5.44
C LYS A 17 2.06 -11.95 4.06
N TYR A 18 2.24 -13.22 3.74
CA TYR A 18 1.57 -13.82 2.61
C TYR A 18 0.10 -14.03 2.99
N ILE A 19 -0.79 -13.45 2.19
CA ILE A 19 -2.24 -13.61 2.36
C ILE A 19 -2.68 -14.48 1.20
N GLU A 20 -3.01 -15.75 1.48
CA GLU A 20 -3.57 -16.63 0.46
C GLU A 20 -4.90 -16.07 -0.07
N GLU A 21 -5.14 -16.25 -1.37
CA GLU A 21 -6.33 -15.81 -2.11
C GLU A 21 -6.51 -14.30 -2.34
N ASP A 22 -5.50 -13.43 -2.13
CA ASP A 22 -5.53 -12.03 -2.60
C ASP A 22 -6.87 -11.28 -2.40
N LYS A 23 -7.63 -11.62 -1.34
CA LYS A 23 -8.97 -11.06 -1.05
C LYS A 23 -8.92 -9.54 -0.93
N LEU A 24 -7.76 -8.99 -0.61
CA LEU A 24 -7.51 -7.55 -0.57
C LEU A 24 -7.32 -6.94 -1.97
N LEU A 25 -6.85 -7.71 -2.95
CA LEU A 25 -6.68 -7.29 -4.34
C LEU A 25 -7.91 -7.59 -5.21
N GLU A 26 -8.82 -8.47 -4.76
CA GLU A 26 -10.09 -8.71 -5.47
C GLU A 26 -10.79 -7.38 -5.81
N TRP A 27 -11.17 -7.23 -7.06
CA TRP A 27 -11.80 -6.03 -7.56
C TRP A 27 -13.33 -6.19 -7.57
N ASN A 28 -14.03 -5.30 -6.87
CA ASN A 28 -15.49 -5.26 -6.85
C ASN A 28 -15.99 -3.83 -7.09
N ASP A 29 -16.47 -3.57 -8.31
CA ASP A 29 -16.99 -2.27 -8.72
C ASP A 29 -18.19 -1.83 -7.88
N SER A 30 -19.08 -2.76 -7.53
CA SER A 30 -20.29 -2.44 -6.78
C SER A 30 -19.99 -1.96 -5.36
N GLU A 31 -19.08 -2.64 -4.66
CA GLU A 31 -18.61 -2.23 -3.33
C GLU A 31 -17.93 -0.86 -3.37
N ARG A 32 -17.05 -0.67 -4.36
CA ARG A 32 -16.34 0.58 -4.56
C ARG A 32 -17.31 1.72 -4.80
N GLU A 33 -18.22 1.58 -5.76
CA GLU A 33 -19.25 2.59 -6.03
C GLU A 33 -20.07 2.94 -4.80
N GLN A 34 -20.45 1.95 -4.00
CA GLN A 34 -21.22 2.16 -2.79
C GLN A 34 -20.44 3.01 -1.78
N ILE A 35 -19.17 2.68 -1.53
CA ILE A 35 -18.28 3.45 -0.65
C ILE A 35 -18.13 4.90 -1.14
N PHE A 36 -17.98 5.12 -2.45
CA PHE A 36 -17.85 6.45 -3.04
C PHE A 36 -19.16 7.27 -3.05
N LYS A 37 -20.32 6.60 -3.06
CA LYS A 37 -21.64 7.22 -2.88
C LYS A 37 -21.85 7.62 -1.42
N ASP A 38 -21.58 6.71 -0.48
CA ASP A 38 -21.85 6.90 0.95
C ASP A 38 -20.88 7.88 1.62
N ARG A 39 -19.63 7.92 1.16
CA ARG A 39 -18.56 8.81 1.64
C ARG A 39 -18.48 8.87 3.18
N PRO A 40 -18.37 7.72 3.86
CA PRO A 40 -18.45 7.66 5.32
C PRO A 40 -17.39 8.50 6.04
N TRP A 41 -16.22 8.70 5.42
CA TRP A 41 -15.17 9.61 5.91
C TRP A 41 -15.59 11.09 6.03
N LYS A 42 -16.69 11.51 5.40
CA LYS A 42 -17.25 12.86 5.61
C LYS A 42 -17.99 12.99 6.93
N LYS A 43 -18.49 11.88 7.48
CA LYS A 43 -19.25 11.84 8.73
C LYS A 43 -18.32 11.59 9.92
N ASP A 44 -17.30 10.76 9.72
CA ASP A 44 -16.33 10.41 10.75
C ASP A 44 -14.90 10.69 10.25
N PRO A 45 -14.17 11.67 10.84
CA PRO A 45 -12.78 11.93 10.48
C PRO A 45 -11.83 10.77 10.83
N TYR A 46 -12.25 9.83 11.68
CA TYR A 46 -11.48 8.63 12.07
C TYR A 46 -11.95 7.37 11.35
N TYR A 47 -12.67 7.50 10.24
CA TYR A 47 -13.21 6.37 9.49
C TYR A 47 -12.13 5.37 9.05
N PHE A 48 -11.01 5.85 8.52
CA PHE A 48 -9.92 5.00 8.06
C PHE A 48 -9.00 4.60 9.22
N LYS A 49 -8.85 3.29 9.44
CA LYS A 49 -8.14 2.72 10.59
C LYS A 49 -6.92 1.90 10.20
N LYS A 50 -6.86 1.44 8.96
CA LYS A 50 -5.81 0.54 8.49
C LYS A 50 -5.28 0.96 7.12
N CYS A 51 -4.01 0.63 6.89
CA CYS A 51 -3.36 0.79 5.61
C CYS A 51 -2.57 -0.51 5.33
N TYR A 52 -2.89 -1.15 4.20
CA TYR A 52 -2.18 -2.31 3.69
C TYR A 52 -1.32 -1.85 2.51
N VAL A 53 -0.04 -2.20 2.53
CA VAL A 53 0.91 -1.82 1.49
C VAL A 53 1.51 -3.10 0.93
N SER A 54 1.46 -3.27 -0.39
CA SER A 54 2.12 -4.40 -1.05
C SER A 54 3.63 -4.35 -0.84
N SER A 55 4.29 -5.51 -0.78
CA SER A 55 5.75 -5.58 -0.66
C SER A 55 6.45 -4.87 -1.83
N VAL A 56 5.87 -4.97 -3.04
CA VAL A 56 6.34 -4.29 -4.25
C VAL A 56 6.27 -2.77 -4.10
N ALA A 57 5.14 -2.23 -3.64
CA ALA A 57 4.97 -0.80 -3.39
C ALA A 57 5.98 -0.30 -2.35
N LEU A 58 6.15 -1.03 -1.25
CA LEU A 58 7.10 -0.70 -0.18
C LEU A 58 8.53 -0.63 -0.72
N LEU A 59 8.96 -1.64 -1.48
CA LEU A 59 10.31 -1.69 -2.04
C LEU A 59 10.57 -0.51 -2.99
N LYS A 60 9.62 -0.20 -3.89
CA LYS A 60 9.72 0.94 -4.81
C LYS A 60 9.83 2.28 -4.07
N MET A 61 9.03 2.49 -3.01
CA MET A 61 9.11 3.71 -2.19
C MET A 61 10.50 3.86 -1.54
N VAL A 62 11.01 2.78 -0.95
CA VAL A 62 12.33 2.80 -0.27
C VAL A 62 13.46 3.04 -1.28
N MET A 63 13.39 2.43 -2.46
CA MET A 63 14.37 2.66 -3.52
C MET A 63 14.36 4.11 -4.01
N HIS A 64 13.18 4.69 -4.23
CA HIS A 64 13.02 6.10 -4.62
C HIS A 64 13.55 7.04 -3.53
N ALA A 65 13.20 6.80 -2.27
CA ALA A 65 13.67 7.59 -1.13
C ALA A 65 15.19 7.55 -1.01
N LYS A 66 15.81 6.37 -1.22
CA LYS A 66 17.26 6.23 -1.15
C LYS A 66 17.98 6.96 -2.28
N GLN A 67 17.39 7.00 -3.47
CA GLN A 67 17.96 7.73 -4.62
C GLN A 67 17.87 9.25 -4.46
N GLY A 68 16.84 9.74 -3.75
CA GLY A 68 16.62 11.16 -3.54
C GLY A 68 17.41 11.81 -2.41
N GLU A 69 18.14 11.03 -1.58
CA GLU A 69 18.91 11.58 -0.46
C GLU A 69 19.89 12.68 -0.92
N PRO A 70 19.98 13.82 -0.20
CA PRO A 70 19.35 14.13 1.08
C PRO A 70 18.01 14.88 0.97
N LEU A 71 17.43 14.98 -0.23
CA LEU A 71 16.26 15.79 -0.50
C LEU A 71 14.96 15.06 -0.15
N GLU A 72 13.92 15.84 0.14
CA GLU A 72 12.55 15.33 0.17
C GLU A 72 12.14 14.88 -1.22
N ILE A 73 11.51 13.71 -1.30
CA ILE A 73 10.98 13.14 -2.53
C ILE A 73 9.46 13.02 -2.44
N MET A 74 8.81 12.89 -3.60
CA MET A 74 7.38 12.68 -3.67
C MET A 74 7.01 11.61 -4.71
N GLY A 75 5.81 11.07 -4.56
CA GLY A 75 5.27 9.99 -5.39
C GLY A 75 3.76 9.85 -5.22
N ILE A 76 3.15 9.11 -6.14
CA ILE A 76 1.73 8.76 -6.13
C ILE A 76 1.57 7.31 -5.65
N LEU A 77 0.60 7.09 -4.76
CA LEU A 77 0.18 5.75 -4.35
C LEU A 77 -1.00 5.29 -5.21
N ILE A 78 -0.92 4.07 -5.73
CA ILE A 78 -1.96 3.43 -6.54
C ILE A 78 -2.61 2.34 -5.71
N GLY A 79 -3.94 2.34 -5.66
CA GLY A 79 -4.68 1.38 -4.85
C GLY A 79 -6.17 1.63 -4.81
N GLN A 80 -6.82 1.05 -3.80
CA GLN A 80 -8.25 1.17 -3.55
C GLN A 80 -8.57 1.23 -2.06
N THR A 81 -9.78 1.67 -1.74
CA THR A 81 -10.34 1.58 -0.38
C THR A 81 -11.20 0.34 -0.25
N LYS A 82 -10.99 -0.45 0.81
CA LYS A 82 -11.86 -1.57 1.18
C LYS A 82 -12.34 -1.36 2.61
N GLY A 83 -13.63 -1.06 2.79
CA GLY A 83 -14.18 -0.71 4.10
C GLY A 83 -13.45 0.48 4.73
N ASP A 84 -12.93 0.29 5.94
CA ASP A 84 -12.16 1.27 6.74
C ASP A 84 -10.66 1.28 6.43
N SER A 85 -10.25 0.65 5.33
CA SER A 85 -8.85 0.36 5.04
C SER A 85 -8.42 0.90 3.68
N PHE A 86 -7.20 1.46 3.61
CA PHE A 86 -6.50 1.69 2.35
C PHE A 86 -5.73 0.43 1.95
N VAL A 87 -5.78 0.07 0.67
CA VAL A 87 -5.01 -1.03 0.08
C VAL A 87 -4.17 -0.45 -1.05
N ILE A 88 -2.88 -0.29 -0.81
CA ILE A 88 -1.89 0.24 -1.75
C ILE A 88 -1.25 -0.94 -2.48
N THR A 89 -1.48 -1.01 -3.79
CA THR A 89 -1.04 -2.10 -4.65
C THR A 89 0.27 -1.76 -5.36
N ASP A 90 0.45 -0.50 -5.75
CA ASP A 90 1.66 -0.02 -6.42
C ASP A 90 1.92 1.47 -6.13
N VAL A 91 3.09 1.97 -6.54
CA VAL A 91 3.49 3.37 -6.42
C VAL A 91 4.26 3.86 -7.65
N VAL A 92 4.22 5.16 -7.90
CA VAL A 92 4.95 5.82 -8.98
C VAL A 92 5.65 7.06 -8.45
N SER A 93 6.95 7.20 -8.74
CA SER A 93 7.73 8.38 -8.40
C SER A 93 7.31 9.58 -9.24
N LEU A 94 7.30 10.77 -8.63
CA LEU A 94 7.13 12.02 -9.35
C LEU A 94 8.50 12.64 -9.70
N PRO A 95 8.62 13.32 -10.85
CA PRO A 95 9.85 13.98 -11.27
C PRO A 95 10.13 15.26 -10.45
#